data_AF-A0A970LWE1-F1
#
_entry.id   AF-A0A970LWE1-F1
#
_cell.length_a   1.000
_cell.length_b   1.000
_cell.length_c   1.000
_cell.angle_alpha   90.00
_cell.angle_beta   90.00
_cell.angle_gamma   90.00
#
_symmetry.space_group_name_H-M   'P 1'
#
loop_
_entity.id
_entity.type
_entity.pdbx_description
1 polymer ?
#
loop_
_entity_poly.entity_id
_entity_poly.type
_entity_poly.pdbx_seq_one_letter_code
_entity_poly.pdbx_strand_id
1 'polypeptide(L)'
;MKLIRNRRNIYALTFAVSACLAVYIGIISLFEAVFVIGAVSLILLLLLVRESRRLSDATLISENRIITVPSAVITIQSRQMINVLDETVVSTFGILVGGKIYRWGLDGVHGTRLNAVRIDKERMYLTFGDKTKKMGVELLHGMTHKRKVSETADKILHETGVTPEITGW
;
A
#
# COMPACT_ATOMS: atom_id res chain seq x y z
N MET A 1 -6.91 6.13 2.77
CA MET A 1 -7.43 6.13 1.38
C MET A 1 -8.00 7.47 0.89
N LYS A 2 -8.81 8.20 1.68
CA LYS A 2 -9.40 9.49 1.25
C LYS A 2 -8.37 10.50 0.72
N LEU A 3 -7.20 10.61 1.37
CA LEU A 3 -6.12 11.52 0.96
C LEU A 3 -5.54 11.18 -0.42
N ILE A 4 -5.27 9.91 -0.72
CA ILE A 4 -4.71 9.46 -2.02
C ILE A 4 -5.72 9.73 -3.14
N ARG A 5 -7.01 9.44 -2.89
CA ARG A 5 -8.09 9.71 -3.85
C ARG A 5 -8.22 11.22 -4.14
N ASN A 6 -8.12 12.06 -3.10
CA ASN A 6 -8.22 13.51 -3.28
C ASN A 6 -7.06 14.06 -4.10
N ARG A 7 -5.82 13.61 -3.84
CA ARG A 7 -4.64 13.98 -4.63
C ARG A 7 -4.77 13.58 -6.11
N ARG A 8 -5.22 12.35 -6.40
CA ARG A 8 -5.50 11.91 -7.77
C ARG A 8 -6.51 12.82 -8.46
N ASN A 9 -7.60 13.19 -7.77
CA ASN A 9 -8.63 14.07 -8.34
C ASN A 9 -8.08 15.47 -8.65
N ILE A 10 -7.24 16.03 -7.77
CA ILE A 10 -6.57 17.31 -8.01
C ILE A 10 -5.70 17.22 -9.27
N TYR A 11 -4.87 16.18 -9.41
CA TYR A 11 -4.04 16.01 -10.61
C TYR A 11 -4.86 15.79 -11.88
N ALA A 12 -5.98 15.06 -11.79
CA ALA A 12 -6.87 14.87 -12.93
C ALA A 12 -7.50 16.19 -13.39
N LEU A 13 -7.95 17.02 -12.44
CA LEU A 13 -8.54 18.32 -12.73
C LEU A 13 -7.50 19.28 -13.33
N THR A 14 -6.31 19.39 -12.73
CA THR A 14 -5.27 20.28 -13.24
C THR A 14 -4.75 19.83 -14.60
N PHE A 15 -4.64 18.52 -14.83
CA PHE A 15 -4.30 17.97 -16.14
C PHE A 15 -5.35 18.35 -17.19
N ALA A 16 -6.64 18.14 -16.90
CA ALA A 16 -7.73 18.49 -17.82
C ALA A 16 -7.71 19.99 -18.18
N VAL A 17 -7.55 20.87 -17.20
CA VAL A 17 -7.43 22.32 -17.42
C VAL A 17 -6.21 22.65 -18.29
N SER A 18 -5.05 22.06 -18.00
CA SER A 18 -3.82 22.30 -18.78
C SER A 18 -3.95 21.81 -20.23
N ALA A 19 -4.62 20.67 -20.46
CA ALA A 19 -4.84 20.13 -21.79
C ALA A 19 -5.80 21.02 -22.59
N CYS A 20 -6.89 21.51 -21.97
CA CYS A 20 -7.78 22.47 -22.61
C CYS A 20 -7.06 23.78 -22.97
N LEU A 21 -6.20 24.30 -22.09
CA LEU A 21 -5.38 25.48 -22.37
C LEU A 21 -4.41 25.24 -23.52
N ALA A 22 -3.76 24.08 -23.59
CA ALA A 22 -2.86 23.73 -24.69
C ALA A 22 -3.58 23.76 -26.06
N VAL A 23 -4.79 23.20 -26.12
CA VAL A 23 -5.63 23.20 -27.33
C VAL A 23 -6.02 24.63 -27.70
N TYR A 24 -6.48 25.43 -26.74
CA TYR A 24 -6.88 26.82 -26.98
C TYR A 24 -5.73 27.69 -27.50
N ILE A 25 -4.54 27.59 -26.91
CA ILE A 25 -3.36 28.33 -27.37
C ILE A 25 -2.89 27.83 -28.75
N GLY A 26 -3.04 26.53 -29.03
CA GLY A 26 -2.78 25.97 -30.36
C GLY A 26 -3.65 26.61 -31.45
N ILE A 27 -4.92 26.90 -31.16
CA ILE A 27 -5.82 27.62 -32.07
C ILE A 27 -5.31 29.04 -32.32
N ILE A 28 -4.84 29.73 -31.28
CA ILE A 28 -4.28 31.09 -31.37
C ILE A 28 -2.87 31.10 -32.00
N SER A 29 -2.28 29.94 -32.30
CA SER A 29 -0.96 29.79 -32.95
C SER A 29 0.20 30.41 -32.16
N LEU A 30 0.08 30.46 -30.83
CA LEU A 30 1.11 30.97 -29.92
C LEU A 30 2.11 29.85 -29.57
N PHE A 31 2.93 29.45 -30.56
CA PHE A 31 3.75 28.22 -30.50
C PHE A 31 4.65 28.11 -29.26
N GLU A 32 5.30 29.20 -28.83
CA GLU A 32 6.15 29.19 -27.62
C GLU A 32 5.37 28.77 -26.35
N ALA A 33 4.15 29.29 -26.19
CA ALA A 33 3.30 28.96 -25.06
C ALA A 33 2.73 27.53 -25.15
N VAL A 34 2.48 27.01 -26.37
CA VAL A 34 2.05 25.61 -26.58
C VAL A 34 3.09 24.63 -26.06
N PHE A 35 4.38 24.86 -26.32
CA PHE A 35 5.44 23.98 -25.83
C PHE A 35 5.54 23.96 -24.31
N VAL A 36 5.45 25.13 -23.67
CA VAL A 36 5.49 25.24 -22.20
C VAL A 36 4.29 24.53 -21.57
N ILE A 37 3.08 24.80 -22.04
CA ILE A 37 1.88 24.14 -21.49
C ILE A 37 1.90 22.64 -21.79
N GLY A 38 2.34 22.23 -22.97
CA GLY A 38 2.50 20.81 -23.31
C GLY A 38 3.44 20.08 -22.35
N ALA A 39 4.57 20.68 -21.99
CA ALA A 39 5.48 20.12 -20.99
C ALA A 39 4.84 20.02 -19.60
N VAL A 40 4.09 21.05 -19.18
CA VAL A 40 3.34 21.04 -17.91
C VAL A 40 2.27 19.93 -17.91
N SER A 41 1.51 19.79 -19.00
CA SER A 41 0.52 18.72 -19.16
C SER A 41 1.16 17.34 -19.10
N LEU A 42 2.33 17.15 -19.71
CA LEU A 42 3.07 15.88 -19.64
C LEU A 42 3.49 15.56 -18.20
N ILE A 43 4.02 16.53 -17.45
CA ILE A 43 4.39 16.34 -16.04
C ILE A 43 3.16 16.00 -15.20
N LEU A 44 2.05 16.70 -15.40
CA LEU A 44 0.77 16.42 -14.71
C LEU A 44 0.25 15.01 -15.03
N LEU A 45 0.36 14.58 -16.29
CA LEU A 45 -0.01 13.21 -16.69
C LEU A 45 0.84 12.16 -15.97
N LEU A 46 2.16 12.36 -15.89
CA LEU A 46 3.06 11.45 -15.19
C LEU A 46 2.72 11.37 -13.69
N LEU A 47 2.42 12.50 -13.05
CA LEU A 47 1.98 12.55 -11.66
C LEU A 47 0.62 11.86 -11.46
N LEU A 48 -0.32 12.07 -12.37
CA LEU A 48 -1.64 11.42 -12.35
C LEU A 48 -1.51 9.90 -12.48
N VAL A 49 -0.72 9.40 -13.42
CA VAL A 49 -0.45 7.97 -13.60
C VAL A 49 0.17 7.39 -12.32
N ARG A 50 1.16 8.07 -11.74
CA ARG A 50 1.82 7.63 -10.51
C ARG A 50 0.85 7.52 -9.34
N GLU A 51 0.00 8.54 -9.13
CA GLU A 51 -0.94 8.54 -8.01
C GLU A 51 -2.12 7.59 -8.26
N SER A 52 -2.52 7.39 -9.52
CA SER A 52 -3.51 6.38 -9.88
C SER A 52 -3.01 4.96 -9.57
N ARG A 53 -1.75 4.64 -9.89
CA ARG A 53 -1.15 3.35 -9.52
C ARG A 53 -1.11 3.15 -8.00
N ARG A 54 -0.73 4.18 -7.24
CA ARG A 54 -0.76 4.14 -5.77
C ARG A 54 -2.16 3.90 -5.23
N LEU A 55 -3.18 4.50 -5.83
CA LEU A 55 -4.56 4.26 -5.44
C LEU A 55 -4.96 2.82 -5.74
N SER A 56 -4.60 2.29 -6.92
CA SER A 56 -4.84 0.89 -7.28
C SER A 56 -4.17 -0.08 -6.29
N ASP A 57 -2.91 0.15 -5.94
CA ASP A 57 -2.18 -0.66 -4.95
C ASP A 57 -2.86 -0.61 -3.57
N ALA A 58 -3.27 0.59 -3.13
CA ALA A 58 -3.97 0.76 -1.85
C ALA A 58 -5.34 0.07 -1.85
N THR A 59 -6.09 0.17 -2.95
CA THR A 59 -7.37 -0.51 -3.13
C THR A 59 -7.19 -2.02 -3.10
N LEU A 60 -6.19 -2.54 -3.82
CA LEU A 60 -5.93 -3.98 -3.89
C LEU A 60 -5.57 -4.57 -2.51
N ILE A 61 -4.77 -3.86 -1.71
CA ILE A 61 -4.48 -4.22 -0.31
C ILE A 61 -5.75 -4.10 0.56
N SER A 62 -6.58 -3.09 0.33
CA SER A 62 -7.78 -2.84 1.12
C SER A 62 -8.99 -3.70 0.76
N GLU A 63 -9.03 -4.31 -0.41
CA GLU A 63 -10.09 -5.25 -0.80
C GLU A 63 -9.72 -6.68 -0.38
N ASN A 64 -8.44 -7.03 -0.43
CA ASN A 64 -7.92 -8.34 -0.04
C ASN A 64 -7.35 -8.33 1.40
N ARG A 65 -8.14 -7.83 2.36
CA ARG A 65 -7.68 -7.66 3.75
C ARG A 65 -7.70 -8.97 4.50
N ILE A 66 -6.55 -9.40 4.98
CA ILE A 66 -6.44 -10.53 5.91
C ILE A 66 -6.85 -10.07 7.29
N ILE A 67 -6.21 -9.02 7.81
CA ILE A 67 -6.49 -8.45 9.12
C ILE A 67 -6.43 -6.91 9.07
N THR A 68 -7.33 -6.27 9.81
CA THR A 68 -7.30 -4.82 10.06
C THR A 68 -7.03 -4.61 11.53
N VAL A 69 -6.00 -3.83 11.84
CA VAL A 69 -5.48 -3.65 13.19
C VAL A 69 -5.45 -2.16 13.51
N PRO A 70 -5.96 -1.72 14.68
CA PRO A 70 -6.01 -0.30 15.03
C PRO A 70 -4.63 0.32 15.32
N SER A 71 -3.61 -0.50 15.63
CA SER A 71 -2.24 -0.03 15.85
C SER A 71 -1.22 -1.07 15.37
N ALA A 72 -0.24 -0.61 14.60
CA ALA A 72 0.87 -1.42 14.14
C ALA A 72 2.20 -0.76 14.48
N VAL A 73 3.15 -1.59 14.90
CA VAL A 73 4.54 -1.18 15.11
C VAL A 73 5.35 -1.82 13.99
N ILE A 74 5.52 -1.08 12.89
CA ILE A 74 6.31 -1.60 11.78
C ILE A 74 7.80 -1.43 12.12
N THR A 75 8.51 -2.54 12.26
CA THR A 75 9.97 -2.58 12.50
C THR A 75 10.70 -2.99 11.22
N ILE A 76 11.08 -2.02 10.39
CA ILE A 76 11.83 -2.30 9.16
C ILE A 76 13.33 -2.32 9.48
N GLN A 77 13.96 -3.49 9.29
CA GLN A 77 15.42 -3.71 9.30
C GLN A 77 16.17 -2.93 10.40
N SER A 78 15.74 -3.13 11.66
CA SER A 78 16.39 -2.62 12.88
C SER A 78 16.63 -1.11 13.00
N ARG A 79 16.07 -0.26 12.11
CA ARG A 79 16.41 1.18 12.09
C ARG A 79 15.23 2.14 12.16
N GLN A 80 14.02 1.71 11.80
CA GLN A 80 12.84 2.56 11.87
C GLN A 80 11.68 1.81 12.50
N MET A 81 11.35 2.20 13.72
CA MET A 81 10.09 1.90 14.39
C MET A 81 9.10 3.00 13.97
N ILE A 82 8.15 2.67 13.11
CA ILE A 82 7.08 3.60 12.76
C ILE A 82 5.87 3.23 13.63
N ASN A 83 5.70 3.96 14.73
CA ASN A 83 4.47 3.91 15.52
C ASN A 83 3.43 4.77 14.78
N VAL A 84 2.45 4.14 14.15
CA VAL A 84 1.34 4.87 13.54
C VAL A 84 0.06 4.50 14.27
N LEU A 85 -0.62 5.52 14.78
CA LEU A 85 -1.92 5.41 15.46
C LEU A 85 -3.10 5.20 14.48
N ASP A 86 -2.80 5.01 13.19
CA ASP A 86 -3.79 4.85 12.13
C ASP A 86 -4.09 3.38 11.88
N GLU A 87 -5.31 3.09 11.43
CA GLU A 87 -5.72 1.76 10.99
C GLU A 87 -4.71 1.17 10.01
N THR A 88 -4.17 0.03 10.40
CA THR A 88 -3.22 -0.77 9.63
C THR A 88 -3.97 -1.91 8.96
N VAL A 89 -3.92 -1.92 7.64
CA VAL A 89 -4.52 -2.98 6.83
C VAL A 89 -3.41 -3.88 6.31
N VAL A 90 -3.54 -5.18 6.56
CA VAL A 90 -2.59 -6.21 6.14
C VAL A 90 -3.26 -7.10 5.11
N SER A 91 -2.57 -7.33 4.01
CA SER A 91 -2.98 -8.17 2.89
C SER A 91 -1.82 -9.06 2.44
N THR A 92 -2.13 -10.08 1.64
CA THR A 92 -1.14 -10.85 0.86
C THR A 92 -0.20 -9.96 0.05
N PHE A 93 -0.75 -8.87 -0.47
CA PHE A 93 -0.08 -8.00 -1.43
C PHE A 93 0.82 -6.94 -0.79
N GLY A 94 0.55 -6.59 0.47
CA GLY A 94 1.24 -5.51 1.16
C GLY A 94 0.58 -5.10 2.47
N ILE A 95 1.13 -4.05 3.06
CA ILE A 95 0.53 -3.34 4.20
C ILE A 95 0.26 -1.88 3.84
N LEU A 96 -0.90 -1.39 4.29
CA LEU A 96 -1.29 0.01 4.23
C LEU A 96 -1.34 0.58 5.65
N VAL A 97 -0.49 1.56 5.96
CA VAL A 97 -0.43 2.26 7.27
C VAL A 97 -0.25 3.75 7.06
N GLY A 98 -1.12 4.56 7.66
CA GLY A 98 -1.02 6.03 7.59
C GLY A 98 -0.94 6.58 6.16
N GLY A 99 -1.59 5.92 5.21
CA GLY A 99 -1.54 6.26 3.78
C GLY A 99 -0.24 5.92 3.06
N LYS A 100 0.72 5.28 3.73
CA LYS A 100 1.91 4.68 3.10
C LYS A 100 1.61 3.22 2.74
N ILE A 101 2.11 2.82 1.58
CA ILE A 101 1.96 1.47 1.04
C ILE A 101 3.34 0.80 1.09
N TYR A 102 3.41 -0.36 1.73
CA TYR A 102 4.56 -1.24 1.71
C TYR A 102 4.20 -2.47 0.89
N ARG A 103 4.81 -2.60 -0.29
CA ARG A 103 4.51 -3.66 -1.28
C ARG A 103 5.43 -4.85 -1.05
N TRP A 104 4.90 -6.06 -1.13
CA TRP A 104 5.72 -7.28 -1.04
C TRP A 104 5.12 -8.49 -1.76
N GLY A 105 3.80 -8.60 -1.88
CA GLY A 105 3.14 -9.64 -2.68
C GLY A 105 2.77 -9.22 -4.11
N LEU A 106 2.96 -7.94 -4.47
CA LEU A 106 2.55 -7.37 -5.76
C LEU A 106 3.48 -7.71 -6.94
N ASP A 107 4.75 -8.00 -6.69
CA ASP A 107 5.73 -8.28 -7.76
C ASP A 107 5.85 -9.80 -8.08
N GLY A 108 4.89 -10.60 -7.59
CA GLY A 108 4.72 -12.01 -7.97
C GLY A 108 5.84 -12.94 -7.48
N VAL A 109 6.46 -13.69 -8.40
CA VAL A 109 7.60 -14.60 -8.12
C VAL A 109 8.88 -13.83 -7.80
N HIS A 110 8.99 -12.59 -8.27
CA HIS A 110 10.17 -11.73 -8.11
C HIS A 110 10.07 -10.78 -6.91
N GLY A 111 8.93 -10.78 -6.21
CA GLY A 111 8.68 -9.95 -5.03
C GLY A 111 9.12 -10.61 -3.72
N THR A 112 9.30 -9.79 -2.68
CA THR A 112 9.56 -10.22 -1.30
C THR A 112 8.34 -10.96 -0.73
N ARG A 113 8.23 -12.28 -0.89
CA ARG A 113 7.08 -13.04 -0.39
C ARG A 113 7.00 -13.09 1.13
N LEU A 114 5.80 -13.32 1.66
CA LEU A 114 5.63 -13.70 3.07
C LEU A 114 6.31 -15.05 3.28
N ASN A 115 7.18 -15.13 4.28
CA ASN A 115 8.00 -16.30 4.58
C ASN A 115 7.53 -17.00 5.86
N ALA A 116 7.22 -16.23 6.89
CA ALA A 116 6.76 -16.78 8.16
C ALA A 116 5.74 -15.84 8.81
N VAL A 117 4.76 -16.44 9.50
CA VAL A 117 3.84 -15.74 10.38
C VAL A 117 3.88 -16.37 11.75
N ARG A 118 4.00 -15.55 12.80
CA ARG A 118 3.79 -15.96 14.18
C ARG A 118 2.68 -15.14 14.79
N ILE A 119 1.75 -15.79 15.49
CA ILE A 119 0.66 -15.14 16.21
C ILE A 119 0.79 -15.53 17.68
N ASP A 120 1.04 -14.56 18.54
CA ASP A 120 0.97 -14.75 19.98
C ASP A 120 -0.29 -14.10 20.57
N LYS A 121 -0.39 -14.03 21.89
CA LYS A 121 -1.59 -13.54 22.58
C LYS A 121 -1.90 -12.07 22.32
N GLU A 122 -0.89 -11.25 22.04
CA GLU A 122 -1.02 -9.79 21.91
C GLU A 122 -0.61 -9.29 20.52
N ARG A 123 0.31 -10.01 19.87
CA ARG A 123 1.09 -9.56 18.73
C ARG A 123 1.14 -10.60 17.62
N MET A 124 1.16 -10.09 16.40
CA MET A 124 1.37 -10.86 15.18
C MET A 124 2.66 -10.38 14.53
N TYR A 125 3.54 -11.33 14.23
CA TYR A 125 4.82 -11.11 13.55
C TYR A 125 4.74 -11.66 12.14
N LEU A 126 5.03 -10.81 11.17
CA LEU A 126 5.08 -11.16 9.75
C LEU A 126 6.52 -10.99 9.28
N THR A 127 7.12 -12.06 8.74
CA THR A 127 8.45 -12.00 8.14
C THR A 127 8.33 -12.12 6.63
N PHE A 128 8.85 -11.12 5.92
CA PHE A 128 8.84 -11.03 4.47
C PHE A 128 10.25 -11.14 3.90
N GLY A 129 10.32 -11.63 2.66
CA GLY A 129 11.53 -11.68 1.86
C GLY A 129 12.23 -13.03 1.85
N ASP A 130 13.34 -13.05 1.12
CA ASP A 130 14.10 -14.26 0.82
C ASP A 130 15.25 -14.47 1.81
N LYS A 131 16.14 -15.42 1.48
CA LYS A 131 17.32 -15.73 2.30
C LYS A 131 18.31 -14.55 2.44
N THR A 132 18.26 -13.58 1.53
CA THR A 132 19.20 -12.45 1.46
C THR A 132 18.66 -11.19 2.10
N LYS A 133 17.35 -10.94 2.04
CA LYS A 133 16.72 -9.73 2.58
C LYS A 133 15.44 -10.08 3.34
N LYS A 134 15.53 -10.12 4.67
CA LYS A 134 14.37 -10.29 5.55
C LYS A 134 13.86 -8.92 6.05
N MET A 135 12.53 -8.79 6.14
CA MET A 135 11.84 -7.64 6.73
C MET A 135 10.78 -8.16 7.71
N GLY A 136 10.74 -7.61 8.91
CA GLY A 136 9.74 -7.94 9.92
C GLY A 136 8.65 -6.88 9.99
N VAL A 137 7.43 -7.29 10.30
CA VAL A 137 6.36 -6.39 10.73
C VAL A 137 5.74 -6.95 12.00
N GLU A 138 5.51 -6.08 12.96
CA GLU A 138 4.88 -6.41 14.22
C GLU A 138 3.55 -5.65 14.36
N LEU A 139 2.49 -6.38 14.69
CA LEU A 139 1.13 -5.85 14.72
C LEU A 139 0.50 -6.18 16.07
N LEU A 140 -0.07 -5.18 16.74
CA LEU A 140 -0.86 -5.39 17.96
C LEU A 140 -2.28 -5.79 17.57
N HIS A 141 -2.51 -7.08 17.32
CA HIS A 141 -3.72 -7.54 16.65
C HIS A 141 -5.01 -7.41 17.50
N GLY A 142 -4.91 -7.23 18.82
CA GLY A 142 -6.06 -6.99 19.72
C GLY A 142 -7.12 -8.10 19.71
N MET A 143 -6.74 -9.30 19.27
CA MET A 143 -7.65 -10.44 19.22
C MET A 143 -7.74 -10.99 20.63
N THR A 144 -8.96 -11.19 21.12
CA THR A 144 -9.23 -11.63 22.50
C THR A 144 -9.66 -13.09 22.60
N HIS A 145 -9.98 -13.72 21.47
CA HIS A 145 -10.55 -15.07 21.42
C HIS A 145 -9.75 -15.98 20.47
N LYS A 146 -9.44 -17.19 20.92
CA LYS A 146 -8.73 -18.22 20.15
C LYS A 146 -9.39 -18.53 18.81
N ARG A 147 -10.74 -18.49 18.75
CA ARG A 147 -11.50 -18.68 17.50
C ARG A 147 -11.11 -17.66 16.43
N LYS A 148 -11.00 -16.38 16.80
CA LYS A 148 -10.63 -15.29 15.87
C LYS A 148 -9.20 -15.46 15.35
N VAL A 149 -8.30 -15.96 16.21
CA VAL A 149 -6.91 -16.28 15.87
C VAL A 149 -6.87 -17.42 14.85
N SER A 150 -7.65 -18.49 15.07
CA SER A 150 -7.77 -19.61 14.13
C SER A 150 -8.32 -19.17 12.79
N GLU A 151 -9.43 -18.41 12.78
CA GLU A 151 -10.04 -17.89 11.53
C GLU A 151 -9.06 -17.02 10.74
N THR A 152 -8.25 -16.21 11.45
CA THR A 152 -7.20 -15.39 10.83
C THR A 152 -6.06 -16.26 10.29
N ALA A 153 -5.67 -17.30 11.03
CA ALA A 153 -4.61 -18.21 10.62
C ALA A 153 -5.00 -19.02 9.37
N ASP A 154 -6.23 -19.52 9.33
CA ASP A 154 -6.80 -20.23 8.18
C ASP A 154 -6.84 -19.32 6.95
N LYS A 155 -7.25 -18.06 7.13
CA LYS A 155 -7.25 -17.07 6.06
C LYS A 155 -5.84 -16.79 5.52
N ILE A 156 -4.85 -16.65 6.40
CA ILE A 156 -3.45 -16.48 6.00
C ILE A 156 -2.97 -17.69 5.20
N LEU A 157 -3.24 -18.90 5.67
CA LEU A 157 -2.85 -20.12 4.97
C LEU A 157 -3.50 -20.19 3.59
N HIS A 158 -4.80 -19.90 3.50
CA HIS A 158 -5.52 -19.95 2.23
C HIS A 158 -5.03 -18.92 1.22
N GLU A 159 -4.78 -17.68 1.67
CA GLU A 159 -4.41 -16.59 0.76
C GLU A 159 -2.90 -16.53 0.44
N THR A 160 -2.04 -17.00 1.34
CA THR A 160 -0.57 -16.89 1.20
C THR A 160 0.15 -18.23 1.03
N GLY A 161 -0.48 -19.35 1.41
CA GLY A 161 0.16 -20.66 1.52
C GLY A 161 1.10 -20.82 2.72
N VAL A 162 1.29 -19.77 3.53
CA VAL A 162 2.15 -19.79 4.73
C VAL A 162 1.34 -20.27 5.92
N THR A 163 1.83 -21.31 6.60
CA THR A 163 1.20 -21.81 7.84
C THR A 163 1.63 -20.93 9.03
N PRO A 164 0.69 -20.25 9.71
CA PRO A 164 1.02 -19.44 10.87
C PRO A 164 1.36 -20.29 12.09
N GLU A 165 2.42 -19.92 12.81
CA GLU A 165 2.77 -20.49 14.09
C GLU A 165 1.98 -19.76 15.19
N ILE A 166 1.12 -20.49 15.93
CA ILE A 166 0.32 -19.93 17.01
C ILE A 166 0.95 -20.30 18.35
N THR A 167 1.29 -19.30 19.16
CA THR A 167 1.92 -19.50 20.48
C THR A 167 1.11 -18.82 21.58
N GLY A 168 0.92 -19.47 22.72
CA GLY A 168 0.30 -18.84 23.90
C GLY A 168 -1.23 -18.66 23.85
N TRP A 169 -1.94 -19.51 23.09
CA TRP A 169 -3.40 -19.52 22.90
C TRP A 169 -4.06 -20.86 23.20
#